data_AF-A0A8T5YN75-F1
#
_entry.id   AF-A0A8T5YN75-F1
#
_cell.length_a   1.000
_cell.length_b   1.000
_cell.length_c   1.000
_cell.angle_alpha   90.00
_cell.angle_beta   90.00
_cell.angle_gamma   90.00
#
_symmetry.space_group_name_H-M   'P 1'
#
loop_
_entity.id
_entity.type
_entity.pdbx_description
1 polymer ?
#
loop_
_entity_poly.entity_id
_entity_poly.type
_entity_poly.pdbx_seq_one_letter_code
_entity_poly.pdbx_strand_id
1 'polypeptide(L)'
;LSGNGAEVALAVAVPVAVLAQSLGVLVRIINSYFSQKAVFYAKQADFKKVTIMMWLPVILFFLSTSVPTFLAIMIGADKVTTLINAIPKVILDGLGVAGTLLPAVGFALLMDMLISKKMSVFFFIGFLLASYGGLDITAIALFGVCVA
;
A
#
# COMPACT_ATOMS: atom_id res chain seq x y z
N LEU A 1 12.45 5.35 29.32
CA LEU A 1 13.19 6.59 29.59
C LEU A 1 12.36 7.68 30.29
N SER A 2 11.04 7.51 30.51
CA SER A 2 10.23 8.45 31.30
C SER A 2 9.81 7.96 32.69
N GLY A 3 10.20 6.75 33.11
CA GLY A 3 9.91 6.22 34.46
C GLY A 3 8.43 6.01 34.80
N ASN A 4 7.50 6.42 33.94
CA ASN A 4 6.07 6.24 34.13
C ASN A 4 5.64 4.86 33.60
N GLY A 5 4.91 4.11 34.43
CA GLY A 5 4.65 2.68 34.29
C GLY A 5 4.08 2.22 32.95
N ALA A 6 4.15 0.90 32.72
CA ALA A 6 3.72 0.23 31.50
C ALA A 6 2.30 0.63 31.03
N GLU A 7 1.41 0.98 31.96
CA GLU A 7 0.05 1.46 31.69
C GLU A 7 0.01 2.80 30.95
N VAL A 8 0.86 3.76 31.34
CA VAL A 8 0.96 5.05 30.63
C VAL A 8 1.60 4.84 29.26
N ALA A 9 2.59 3.95 29.15
CA ALA A 9 3.17 3.60 27.86
C ALA A 9 2.13 2.96 26.91
N LEU A 10 1.26 2.08 27.41
CA LEU A 10 0.17 1.45 26.66
C LEU A 10 -0.89 2.46 26.20
N ALA A 11 -1.32 3.38 27.08
CA ALA A 11 -2.31 4.40 26.74
C ALA A 11 -1.82 5.34 25.62
N VAL A 12 -0.52 5.58 25.55
CA VAL A 12 0.12 6.41 24.53
C VAL A 12 0.43 5.63 23.26
N ALA A 13 0.75 4.34 23.38
CA ALA A 13 1.14 3.50 22.24
C ALA A 13 0.00 3.33 21.22
N VAL A 14 -1.25 3.18 21.68
CA VAL A 14 -2.38 2.88 20.78
C VAL A 14 -2.67 4.03 19.81
N PRO A 15 -2.85 5.30 20.25
CA PRO A 15 -3.05 6.41 19.32
C PRO A 15 -1.85 6.64 18.39
N VAL A 16 -0.63 6.51 18.91
CA VAL A 16 0.60 6.69 18.13
C VAL A 16 0.75 5.59 17.07
N ALA A 17 0.38 4.34 17.39
CA ALA A 17 0.41 3.23 16.43
C ALA A 17 -0.58 3.45 15.29
N VAL A 18 -1.79 3.93 15.59
CA VAL A 18 -2.80 4.24 14.57
C VAL A 18 -2.30 5.32 13.60
N LEU A 19 -1.50 6.27 14.07
CA LEU A 19 -0.83 7.22 13.18
C LEU A 19 0.31 6.68 12.38
N ALA A 20 1.20 5.96 13.04
CA ALA A 20 2.32 5.34 12.35
C ALA A 20 1.76 4.47 11.21
N GLN A 21 0.62 3.83 11.44
CA GLN A 21 -0.12 3.10 10.44
C GLN A 21 -0.69 4.01 9.34
N SER A 22 -1.40 5.10 9.66
CA SER A 22 -1.98 5.98 8.65
C SER A 22 -0.92 6.67 7.77
N LEU A 23 0.16 7.16 8.38
CA LEU A 23 1.32 7.68 7.66
C LEU A 23 2.02 6.55 6.87
N GLY A 24 2.07 5.34 7.42
CA GLY A 24 2.57 4.17 6.70
C GLY A 24 1.77 3.89 5.42
N VAL A 25 0.45 4.08 5.43
CA VAL A 25 -0.40 3.97 4.24
C VAL A 25 -0.09 5.10 3.24
N LEU A 26 0.14 6.35 3.70
CA LEU A 26 0.55 7.47 2.83
C LEU A 26 1.78 7.12 2.03
N VAL A 27 2.80 6.63 2.74
CA VAL A 27 4.07 6.28 2.12
C VAL A 27 3.89 5.12 1.15
N ARG A 28 3.10 4.09 1.50
CA ARG A 28 2.84 2.97 0.60
C ARG A 28 2.19 3.43 -0.71
N ILE A 29 1.27 4.40 -0.66
CA ILE A 29 0.65 4.99 -1.84
C ILE A 29 1.69 5.75 -2.69
N ILE A 30 2.51 6.58 -2.05
CA ILE A 30 3.58 7.31 -2.74
C ILE A 30 4.61 6.34 -3.36
N ASN A 31 5.00 5.30 -2.62
CA ASN A 31 5.92 4.27 -3.09
C ASN A 31 5.36 3.48 -4.27
N SER A 32 4.05 3.25 -4.30
CA SER A 32 3.40 2.65 -5.46
C SER A 32 3.58 3.48 -6.72
N TYR A 33 3.43 4.81 -6.63
CA TYR A 33 3.69 5.71 -7.75
C TYR A 33 5.15 5.64 -8.22
N PHE A 34 6.11 5.59 -7.30
CA PHE A 34 7.52 5.39 -7.65
C PHE A 34 7.78 4.03 -8.30
N SER A 35 7.11 2.97 -7.83
CA SER A 35 7.18 1.64 -8.41
C SER A 35 6.64 1.62 -9.85
N GLN A 36 5.57 2.36 -10.14
CA GLN A 36 5.05 2.52 -11.51
C GLN A 36 6.09 3.17 -12.43
N LYS A 37 6.74 4.24 -11.96
CA LYS A 37 7.82 4.87 -12.73
C LYS A 37 9.00 3.93 -12.93
N ALA A 38 9.38 3.16 -11.91
CA ALA A 38 10.47 2.19 -12.03
C ALA A 38 10.19 1.16 -13.13
N VAL A 39 8.95 0.64 -13.22
CA VAL A 39 8.53 -0.28 -14.30
C VAL A 39 8.61 0.41 -15.69
N PHE A 40 8.26 1.69 -15.79
CA PHE A 40 8.41 2.46 -17.04
C PHE A 40 9.87 2.66 -17.48
N TYR A 41 10.79 2.93 -16.55
CA TYR A 41 12.22 3.03 -16.88
C TYR A 41 12.87 1.67 -17.13
N ALA A 42 12.35 0.60 -16.52
CA ALA A 42 12.78 -0.77 -16.82
C ALA A 42 12.49 -1.15 -18.28
N LYS A 43 11.33 -0.74 -18.82
CA LYS A 43 11.00 -0.94 -20.26
C LYS A 43 11.96 -0.19 -21.20
N GLN A 44 12.65 0.85 -20.73
CA GLN A 44 13.64 1.62 -21.50
C GLN A 44 15.09 1.14 -21.31
N ALA A 45 15.31 0.03 -20.59
CA ALA A 45 16.63 -0.51 -20.26
C ALA A 45 17.57 0.47 -19.52
N ASP A 46 17.04 1.50 -18.87
CA ASP A 46 17.83 2.49 -18.10
C ASP A 46 17.99 2.03 -16.64
N PHE A 47 18.96 1.14 -16.40
CA PHE A 47 19.23 0.55 -15.09
C PHE A 47 19.61 1.57 -14.01
N LYS A 48 20.17 2.72 -14.40
CA LYS A 48 20.61 3.77 -13.46
C LYS A 48 19.40 4.48 -12.85
N LYS A 49 18.39 4.79 -13.66
CA LYS A 49 17.13 5.40 -13.17
C LYS A 49 16.27 4.40 -12.40
N VAL A 50 16.24 3.12 -12.80
CA VAL A 50 15.55 2.06 -12.04
C VAL A 50 16.09 1.94 -10.62
N THR A 51 17.42 1.94 -10.48
CA THR A 51 18.07 1.84 -9.15
C THR A 51 17.73 3.03 -8.26
N ILE A 52 17.82 4.27 -8.77
CA ILE A 52 17.45 5.47 -8.01
C ILE A 52 15.97 5.44 -7.60
N MET A 53 15.09 4.98 -8.48
CA MET A 53 13.65 4.89 -8.19
C MET A 53 13.27 3.76 -7.25
N MET A 54 14.13 2.75 -7.05
CA MET A 54 13.97 1.76 -5.97
C MET A 54 14.51 2.27 -4.63
N TRP A 55 15.59 3.03 -4.62
CA TRP A 55 16.20 3.53 -3.37
C TRP A 55 15.47 4.74 -2.76
N LEU A 56 14.93 5.64 -3.59
CA LEU A 56 14.17 6.81 -3.15
C LEU A 56 12.95 6.48 -2.25
N PRO A 57 12.08 5.51 -2.59
CA PRO A 57 10.95 5.13 -1.74
C PRO A 57 11.36 4.48 -0.41
N VAL A 58 12.53 3.84 -0.34
CA VAL A 58 13.08 3.27 0.90
C VAL A 58 13.49 4.39 1.87
N ILE A 59 14.17 5.41 1.35
CA ILE A 59 14.56 6.59 2.13
C ILE A 59 13.32 7.37 2.59
N LEU A 60 12.33 7.52 1.70
CA LEU A 60 11.08 8.20 2.03
C LEU A 60 10.29 7.45 3.10
N PHE A 61 10.26 6.12 3.05
CA PHE A 61 9.66 5.29 4.10
C PHE A 61 10.38 5.42 5.43
N PHE A 62 11.71 5.36 5.41
CA PHE A 62 12.50 5.55 6.61
C PHE A 62 12.27 6.93 7.25
N LEU A 63 12.19 7.99 6.43
CA LEU A 63 11.97 9.36 6.90
C LEU A 63 10.53 9.55 7.43
N SER A 64 9.52 9.08 6.70
CA SER A 64 8.12 9.20 7.13
C SER A 64 7.76 8.33 8.33
N THR A 65 8.49 7.26 8.63
CA THR A 65 8.31 6.49 9.88
C THR A 65 9.18 7.03 11.02
N SER A 66 10.41 7.50 10.74
CA SER A 66 11.29 8.05 11.78
C SER A 66 10.79 9.39 12.34
N VAL A 67 10.28 10.29 11.49
CA VAL A 67 9.85 11.63 11.94
C VAL A 67 8.70 11.53 12.97
N PRO A 68 7.61 10.78 12.74
CA PRO A 68 6.54 10.63 13.73
C PRO A 68 6.97 9.89 14.99
N THR A 69 7.78 8.84 14.87
CA THR A 69 8.29 8.11 16.02
C THR A 69 9.20 8.98 16.88
N PHE A 70 10.06 9.79 16.26
CA PHE A 70 10.94 10.72 16.97
C PHE A 70 10.14 11.84 17.66
N LEU A 71 9.17 12.44 16.96
CA LEU A 71 8.27 13.44 17.55
C LEU A 71 7.45 12.86 18.71
N ALA A 72 7.01 11.61 18.61
CA ALA A 72 6.26 10.94 19.67
C ALA A 72 7.10 10.69 20.93
N ILE A 73 8.38 10.37 20.76
CA ILE A 73 9.31 10.18 21.89
C ILE A 73 9.67 11.52 22.55
N MET A 74 9.81 12.60 21.76
CA MET A 74 10.33 13.89 22.25
C MET A 74 9.26 14.79 22.90
N ILE A 75 8.01 14.77 22.40
CA ILE A 75 6.98 15.75 22.77
C ILE A 75 5.91 15.14 23.70
N GLY A 76 5.80 13.81 23.75
CA GLY A 76 4.77 13.11 24.52
C GLY A 76 3.41 13.04 23.82
N ALA A 77 2.60 12.09 24.26
CA ALA A 77 1.39 11.62 23.59
C ALA A 77 0.32 12.68 23.32
N ASP A 78 0.15 13.63 24.22
CA ASP A 78 -0.95 14.61 24.16
C ASP A 78 -0.79 15.58 23.00
N LYS A 79 0.45 16.00 22.71
CA LYS A 79 0.73 16.89 21.59
C LYS A 79 0.68 16.16 20.26
N VAL A 80 1.13 14.91 20.23
CA VAL A 80 0.96 14.06 19.05
C VAL A 80 -0.53 13.92 18.76
N THR A 81 -1.32 13.48 19.73
CA THR A 81 -2.78 13.29 19.59
C THR A 81 -3.50 14.57 19.13
N THR A 82 -3.06 15.74 19.60
CA THR A 82 -3.58 17.03 19.12
C THR A 82 -3.22 17.31 17.66
N LEU A 83 -1.99 17.01 17.24
CA LEU A 83 -1.55 17.15 15.85
C LEU A 83 -2.33 16.21 14.92
N ILE A 84 -2.65 15.00 15.39
CA ILE A 84 -3.52 14.05 14.68
C ILE A 84 -4.90 14.62 14.49
N ASN A 85 -5.49 15.09 15.59
CA ASN A 85 -6.87 15.56 15.59
C ASN A 85 -7.01 16.84 14.75
N ALA A 86 -5.91 17.53 14.48
CA ALA A 86 -5.85 18.61 13.50
C ALA A 86 -5.87 18.10 12.04
N ILE A 87 -5.47 16.84 11.77
CA ILE A 87 -5.62 16.23 10.44
C ILE A 87 -7.10 15.84 10.26
N PRO A 88 -7.78 16.35 9.24
CA PRO A 88 -9.18 15.99 8.98
C PRO A 88 -9.32 14.49 8.77
N LYS A 89 -10.27 13.85 9.46
CA LYS A 89 -10.56 12.42 9.30
C LYS A 89 -10.82 12.02 7.84
N VAL A 90 -11.45 12.91 7.07
CA VAL A 90 -11.70 12.72 5.63
C VAL A 90 -10.42 12.42 4.84
N ILE A 91 -9.28 13.02 5.21
CA ILE A 91 -8.00 12.76 4.54
C ILE A 91 -7.45 11.39 4.94
N LEU A 92 -7.54 11.04 6.22
CA LEU A 92 -7.09 9.73 6.72
C LEU A 92 -7.93 8.58 6.17
N ASP A 93 -9.25 8.76 6.11
CA ASP A 93 -10.19 7.79 5.56
C ASP A 93 -10.02 7.67 4.04
N GLY A 94 -9.92 8.80 3.33
CA GLY A 94 -9.68 8.83 1.89
C GLY A 94 -8.37 8.16 1.51
N LEU A 95 -7.35 8.29 2.36
CA LEU A 95 -6.10 7.58 2.20
C LEU A 95 -6.21 6.08 2.46
N GLY A 96 -6.97 5.68 3.48
CA GLY A 96 -7.27 4.27 3.74
C GLY A 96 -7.91 3.61 2.52
N VAL A 97 -8.90 4.27 1.92
CA VAL A 97 -9.57 3.80 0.69
C VAL A 97 -8.60 3.77 -0.49
N ALA A 98 -7.77 4.80 -0.68
CA ALA A 98 -6.75 4.78 -1.73
C ALA A 98 -5.75 3.61 -1.56
N GLY A 99 -5.43 3.27 -0.31
CA GLY A 99 -4.57 2.14 0.02
C GLY A 99 -5.19 0.79 -0.32
N THR A 100 -6.50 0.61 -0.12
CA THR A 100 -7.21 -0.63 -0.46
C THR A 100 -7.44 -0.79 -1.97
N LEU A 101 -7.39 0.29 -2.75
CA LEU A 101 -7.48 0.25 -4.21
C LEU A 101 -6.15 -0.07 -4.89
N LEU A 102 -5.02 0.06 -4.18
CA LEU A 102 -3.68 -0.17 -4.71
C LEU A 102 -3.46 -1.58 -5.29
N PRO A 103 -3.94 -2.68 -4.66
CA PRO A 103 -3.87 -4.02 -5.24
C PRO A 103 -4.60 -4.14 -6.57
N ALA A 104 -5.74 -3.47 -6.75
CA ALA A 104 -6.49 -3.48 -8.01
C ALA A 104 -5.67 -2.87 -9.16
N VAL A 105 -4.94 -1.80 -8.88
CA VAL A 105 -3.99 -1.20 -9.85
C VAL A 105 -2.86 -2.17 -10.19
N GLY A 106 -2.35 -2.91 -9.20
CA GLY A 106 -1.38 -3.98 -9.42
C GLY A 106 -1.88 -5.07 -10.37
N PHE A 107 -3.12 -5.56 -10.15
CA PHE A 107 -3.74 -6.53 -11.04
C PHE A 107 -3.94 -5.98 -12.46
N ALA A 108 -4.33 -4.72 -12.60
CA ALA A 108 -4.50 -4.09 -13.91
C ALA A 108 -3.19 -4.07 -14.72
N LEU A 109 -2.05 -3.82 -14.08
CA LEU A 109 -0.73 -3.83 -14.74
C LEU A 109 -0.31 -5.22 -15.19
N LEU A 110 -0.54 -6.23 -14.33
CA LEU A 110 -0.27 -7.62 -14.69
C LEU A 110 -1.18 -8.05 -15.85
N MET A 111 -2.45 -7.67 -15.80
CA MET A 111 -3.41 -7.95 -16.85
C MET A 111 -3.03 -7.26 -18.16
N ASP A 112 -2.60 -6.00 -18.14
CA ASP A 112 -2.10 -5.28 -19.33
C ASP A 112 -0.90 -6.00 -19.97
N MET A 113 0.00 -6.57 -19.16
CA MET A 113 1.12 -7.36 -19.66
C MET A 113 0.71 -8.70 -20.27
N LEU A 114 -0.36 -9.33 -19.78
CA LEU A 114 -0.78 -10.68 -20.16
C LEU A 114 -1.89 -10.69 -21.24
N ILE A 115 -2.70 -9.64 -21.31
CA ILE A 115 -3.88 -9.63 -22.15
C ILE A 115 -3.50 -9.48 -23.62
N SER A 116 -4.01 -10.40 -24.43
CA SER A 116 -4.04 -10.29 -25.88
C SER A 116 -5.49 -10.38 -26.36
N LYS A 117 -5.76 -9.98 -27.61
CA LYS A 117 -7.12 -9.95 -28.17
C LYS A 117 -7.86 -11.30 -28.11
N LYS A 118 -7.11 -12.42 -28.02
CA LYS A 118 -7.66 -13.76 -27.84
C LYS A 118 -7.84 -14.14 -26.36
N MET A 119 -6.93 -13.70 -25.48
CA MET A 119 -6.97 -14.00 -24.04
C MET A 119 -8.02 -13.17 -23.28
N SER A 120 -8.45 -12.04 -23.84
CA SER A 120 -9.53 -11.23 -23.24
C SER A 120 -10.83 -12.02 -23.06
N VAL A 121 -11.17 -12.90 -24.01
CA VAL A 121 -12.38 -13.73 -23.94
C VAL A 121 -12.32 -14.69 -22.75
N PHE A 122 -11.17 -15.35 -22.53
CA PHE A 122 -10.96 -16.25 -21.39
C PHE A 122 -10.99 -15.51 -20.05
N PHE A 123 -10.47 -14.28 -20.00
CA PHE A 123 -10.57 -13.43 -18.81
C PHE A 123 -12.02 -13.13 -18.43
N PHE A 124 -12.87 -12.74 -19.39
CA PHE A 124 -14.28 -12.45 -19.11
C PHE A 124 -15.07 -13.70 -18.71
N ILE A 125 -14.77 -14.86 -19.29
CA ILE A 125 -15.40 -16.13 -18.89
C ILE A 125 -15.03 -16.47 -17.44
N GLY A 126 -13.75 -16.40 -17.08
CA GLY A 126 -13.30 -16.62 -15.71
C GLY A 126 -13.91 -15.63 -14.72
N PHE A 127 -14.03 -14.35 -15.11
CA PHE A 127 -14.68 -13.32 -14.30
C PHE A 127 -16.17 -13.61 -14.07
N LEU A 128 -16.90 -14.03 -15.12
CA LEU A 128 -18.31 -14.40 -14.99
C LEU A 128 -18.50 -15.63 -14.08
N LEU A 129 -17.62 -16.64 -14.20
CA LEU A 129 -17.64 -17.82 -13.35
C LEU A 129 -17.32 -17.47 -11.87
N ALA A 130 -16.40 -16.53 -11.63
CA ALA A 130 -16.13 -16.04 -10.28
C ALA A 130 -17.32 -15.25 -9.71
N SER A 131 -17.88 -14.31 -10.49
CA SER A 131 -18.89 -13.37 -10.00
C SER A 131 -20.29 -13.97 -9.89
N TYR A 132 -20.67 -14.87 -10.81
CA TYR A 132 -22.01 -15.48 -10.84
C TYR A 132 -22.00 -16.94 -10.40
N GLY A 133 -20.91 -17.66 -10.61
CA GLY A 133 -20.77 -19.06 -10.21
C GLY A 133 -20.35 -19.25 -8.75
N GLY A 134 -19.88 -18.19 -8.07
CA GLY A 134 -19.38 -18.27 -6.69
C GLY A 134 -18.18 -19.23 -6.54
N LEU A 135 -17.51 -19.56 -7.65
CA LEU A 135 -16.39 -20.49 -7.66
C LEU A 135 -15.15 -19.81 -7.11
N ASP A 136 -14.43 -20.52 -6.24
CA ASP A 136 -13.15 -20.06 -5.72
C ASP A 136 -12.13 -19.87 -6.85
N ILE A 137 -11.23 -18.91 -6.66
CA ILE A 137 -10.17 -18.56 -7.61
C ILE A 137 -9.32 -19.81 -7.96
N THR A 138 -9.11 -20.70 -6.99
CA THR A 138 -8.39 -21.97 -7.19
C THR A 138 -9.12 -22.91 -8.14
N ALA A 139 -10.45 -23.02 -8.05
CA ALA A 139 -11.24 -23.86 -8.95
C ALA A 139 -11.16 -23.32 -10.39
N ILE A 140 -11.27 -22.01 -10.56
CA ILE A 140 -11.16 -21.34 -11.86
C ILE A 140 -9.76 -21.52 -12.45
N ALA A 141 -8.71 -21.45 -11.63
CA ALA A 141 -7.33 -21.70 -12.07
C ALA A 141 -7.15 -23.15 -12.58
N LEU A 142 -7.72 -24.14 -11.90
CA LEU A 142 -7.67 -25.55 -12.35
C LEU A 142 -8.40 -25.75 -13.68
N PHE A 143 -9.59 -25.17 -13.86
CA PHE A 143 -10.27 -25.17 -15.16
C PHE A 143 -9.44 -24.49 -16.24
N GLY A 144 -8.77 -23.38 -15.90
CA GLY A 144 -7.86 -22.69 -16.81
C GLY A 144 -6.71 -23.57 -17.28
N VAL A 145 -6.08 -24.34 -16.38
CA VAL A 145 -4.99 -25.28 -16.73
C VAL A 145 -5.49 -26.43 -17.61
N CYS A 146 -6.71 -26.92 -17.40
CA CYS A 146 -7.28 -27.98 -18.25
C CYS A 146 -7.62 -27.51 -19.67
N VAL A 147 -7.87 -26.21 -19.86
CA VAL A 147 -8.25 -25.61 -21.15
C VAL A 147 -7.05 -25.02 -21.91
N ALA A 148 -6.00 -24.60 -21.19
CA ALA A 148 -4.76 -24.04 -21.73
C ALA A 148 -3.88 -25.10 -22.42
#